data_AF-L0A9Y6-F1
#
_entry.id   AF-L0A9Y6-F1
#
_cell.length_a   1.000
_cell.length_b   1.000
_cell.length_c   1.000
_cell.angle_alpha   90.00
_cell.angle_beta   90.00
_cell.angle_gamma   90.00
#
_symmetry.space_group_name_H-M   'P 1'
#
loop_
_entity.id
_entity.type
_entity.pdbx_description
1 polymer ?
#
loop_
_entity_poly.entity_id
_entity_poly.type
_entity_poly.pdbx_seq_one_letter_code
_entity_poly.pdbx_strand_id
1 'polypeptide(L)'
;MKPKLVLLTVIFLVLLIPIISNISFSSNISCNETFNEIQNAYNYISKASSLGYNISKYESLLNESLNYYNSALISNRSNLCNLSYNIAKNISNNGTLIIKSAESHYYFIVALRLLYIFVFLLLSFILYKFSPSIFWKLWIKSHKNYVVEKNDRR
;
A
#
# COMPACT_ATOMS: atom_id res chain seq x y z
N MET A 1 -4.56 -11.18 -59.54
CA MET A 1 -3.60 -11.65 -58.52
C MET A 1 -4.15 -12.90 -57.87
N LYS A 2 -3.36 -13.99 -57.83
CA LYS A 2 -3.85 -15.28 -57.31
C LYS A 2 -4.13 -15.14 -55.79
N PRO A 3 -5.31 -15.52 -55.28
CA PRO A 3 -5.67 -15.34 -53.87
C PRO A 3 -4.68 -16.03 -52.91
N LYS A 4 -4.00 -17.08 -53.38
CA LYS A 4 -2.94 -17.80 -52.66
C LYS A 4 -1.69 -16.95 -52.39
N LEU A 5 -1.34 -15.99 -53.26
CA LEU A 5 -0.20 -15.10 -53.06
C LEU A 5 -0.49 -14.01 -52.02
N VAL A 6 -1.71 -13.48 -51.99
CA VAL A 6 -2.15 -12.47 -51.01
C VAL A 6 -2.18 -13.08 -49.60
N LEU A 7 -2.70 -14.31 -49.47
CA LEU A 7 -2.71 -15.02 -48.19
C LEU A 7 -1.29 -15.25 -47.66
N LEU A 8 -0.35 -15.61 -48.53
CA LEU A 8 1.05 -15.87 -48.15
C LEU A 8 1.76 -14.58 -47.69
N THR A 9 1.49 -13.44 -48.34
CA THR A 9 2.03 -12.15 -47.92
C THR A 9 1.48 -11.69 -46.56
N VAL A 10 0.21 -11.95 -46.27
CA VAL A 10 -0.41 -11.61 -44.97
C VAL A 10 0.15 -12.49 -43.85
N ILE A 11 0.33 -13.79 -44.10
CA ILE A 11 0.92 -14.73 -43.13
C ILE A 11 2.37 -14.35 -42.82
N PHE A 12 3.15 -13.97 -43.84
CA PHE A 12 4.53 -13.51 -43.65
C PHE A 12 4.62 -12.21 -42.84
N LEU A 13 3.68 -11.28 -43.05
CA LEU A 13 3.59 -10.03 -42.29
C LEU A 13 3.26 -10.29 -40.81
N VAL A 14 2.33 -11.22 -40.52
CA VAL A 14 1.95 -11.59 -39.15
C VAL A 14 3.09 -12.29 -38.41
N LEU A 15 3.89 -13.10 -39.12
CA LEU A 15 5.07 -13.77 -38.57
C LEU A 15 6.26 -12.84 -38.28
N LEU A 16 6.31 -11.64 -38.89
CA LEU A 16 7.34 -10.64 -38.62
C LEU A 16 7.09 -9.81 -37.35
N ILE A 17 5.84 -9.74 -36.88
CA ILE A 17 5.46 -8.98 -35.67
C ILE A 17 6.21 -9.42 -34.40
N PRO A 18 6.38 -10.73 -34.10
CA PRO A 18 7.11 -11.16 -32.89
C PRO A 18 8.63 -10.96 -32.95
N ILE A 19 9.21 -10.68 -34.12
CA ILE A 19 10.66 -10.51 -34.25
C ILE A 19 11.10 -9.11 -33.78
N ILE A 20 10.23 -8.09 -33.92
CA ILE A 20 10.52 -6.71 -33.52
C ILE A 20 10.40 -6.55 -31.99
N SER A 21 9.54 -7.32 -31.32
CA SER A 21 9.31 -7.20 -29.87
C SER A 21 10.48 -7.66 -28.99
N ASN A 22 11.50 -8.33 -29.55
CA ASN A 22 12.67 -8.82 -28.81
C ASN A 22 13.93 -7.99 -29.03
N ILE A 23 13.85 -6.84 -29.70
CA ILE A 23 14.98 -5.89 -29.75
C ILE A 23 15.01 -5.17 -28.40
N SER A 24 15.71 -5.76 -27.43
CA SER A 24 16.18 -5.05 -26.26
C SER A 24 17.15 -3.98 -26.73
N PHE A 25 16.61 -2.79 -26.99
CA PHE A 25 17.37 -1.58 -27.26
C PHE A 25 18.26 -1.35 -26.04
N SER A 26 19.54 -1.74 -26.11
CA SER A 26 20.51 -1.35 -25.09
C SER A 26 20.86 0.12 -25.35
N SER A 27 19.95 1.01 -24.98
CA SER A 27 20.36 2.39 -24.75
C SER A 27 21.44 2.34 -23.67
N ASN A 28 22.61 2.88 -23.96
CA ASN A 28 23.62 3.12 -22.94
C ASN A 28 23.05 4.16 -21.99
N ILE A 29 22.37 3.69 -20.94
CA ILE A 29 21.82 4.58 -19.92
C ILE A 29 22.99 5.04 -19.07
N SER A 30 23.11 6.35 -18.93
CA SER A 30 24.16 6.92 -18.09
C SER A 30 23.87 6.61 -16.62
N CYS A 31 24.91 6.37 -15.84
CA CYS A 31 24.75 6.20 -14.40
C CYS A 31 24.11 7.44 -13.72
N ASN A 32 24.18 8.61 -14.35
CA ASN A 32 23.48 9.81 -13.87
C ASN A 32 21.96 9.70 -14.04
N GLU A 33 21.48 9.20 -15.17
CA GLU A 33 20.05 8.91 -15.38
C GLU A 33 19.55 7.83 -14.43
N THR A 34 20.37 6.80 -14.17
CA THR A 34 20.11 5.78 -13.15
C THR A 34 19.88 6.40 -11.78
N PHE A 35 20.75 7.33 -11.36
CA PHE A 35 20.61 8.01 -10.06
C PHE A 35 19.29 8.78 -9.95
N ASN A 36 18.92 9.53 -10.98
CA ASN A 36 17.67 10.28 -11.01
C ASN A 36 16.45 9.35 -10.89
N GLU A 37 16.46 8.20 -11.58
CA GLU A 37 15.37 7.22 -11.46
C GLU A 37 15.32 6.55 -10.08
N ILE A 38 16.47 6.25 -9.46
CA ILE A 38 16.51 5.77 -8.07
C ILE A 38 15.88 6.80 -7.13
N GLN A 39 16.21 8.09 -7.31
CA GLN A 39 15.65 9.15 -6.49
C GLN A 39 14.12 9.29 -6.69
N ASN A 40 13.63 9.17 -7.93
CA ASN A 40 12.20 9.15 -8.21
C ASN A 40 11.50 7.96 -7.54
N ALA A 41 12.05 6.75 -7.69
CA ALA A 41 11.54 5.55 -7.05
C ALA A 41 11.49 5.69 -5.52
N TYR A 42 12.56 6.24 -4.92
CA TYR A 42 12.62 6.55 -3.49
C TYR A 42 11.51 7.51 -3.08
N ASN A 43 11.28 8.60 -3.82
CA ASN A 43 10.24 9.58 -3.48
C ASN A 43 8.83 8.94 -3.45
N TYR A 44 8.53 8.04 -4.40
CA TYR A 44 7.28 7.29 -4.41
C TYR A 44 7.13 6.39 -3.18
N ILE A 45 8.19 5.63 -2.85
CA ILE A 45 8.22 4.73 -1.70
C ILE A 45 8.11 5.53 -0.39
N SER A 46 8.87 6.61 -0.25
CA SER A 46 8.85 7.48 0.94
C SER A 46 7.48 8.09 1.18
N LYS A 47 6.81 8.55 0.11
CA LYS A 47 5.44 9.07 0.23
C LYS A 47 4.47 7.98 0.67
N ALA A 48 4.53 6.78 0.08
CA ALA A 48 3.70 5.65 0.49
C ALA A 48 3.95 5.22 1.95
N SER A 49 5.21 5.21 2.38
CA SER A 49 5.62 4.95 3.76
C SER A 49 5.01 5.95 4.74
N SER A 50 5.04 7.25 4.40
CA SER A 50 4.44 8.31 5.23
C SER A 50 2.93 8.16 5.46
N LEU A 51 2.24 7.46 4.54
CA LEU A 51 0.83 7.11 4.66
C LEU A 51 0.58 5.82 5.45
N GLY A 52 1.63 5.18 5.97
CA GLY A 52 1.56 3.94 6.75
C GLY A 52 1.42 2.68 5.90
N TYR A 53 1.67 2.76 4.59
CA TYR A 53 1.60 1.60 3.71
C TYR A 53 2.82 0.68 3.88
N ASN A 54 2.62 -0.63 3.82
CA ASN A 54 3.72 -1.58 3.86
C ASN A 54 4.54 -1.54 2.56
N ILE A 55 5.75 -0.99 2.65
CA ILE A 55 6.66 -0.82 1.52
C ILE A 55 7.81 -1.83 1.48
N SER A 56 7.85 -2.84 2.36
CA SER A 56 9.01 -3.75 2.50
C SER A 56 9.43 -4.40 1.18
N LYS A 57 8.48 -4.76 0.32
CA LYS A 57 8.76 -5.31 -1.02
C LYS A 57 9.51 -4.30 -1.90
N TYR A 58 9.04 -3.04 -1.92
CA TYR A 58 9.64 -2.00 -2.73
C TYR A 58 10.96 -1.50 -2.17
N GLU A 59 11.11 -1.50 -0.84
CA GLU A 59 12.36 -1.21 -0.15
C GLU A 59 13.45 -2.24 -0.50
N SER A 60 13.10 -3.53 -0.48
CA SER A 60 14.03 -4.59 -0.90
C SER A 60 14.51 -4.40 -2.35
N LEU A 61 13.59 -4.06 -3.26
CA LEU A 61 13.92 -3.81 -4.67
C LEU A 61 14.77 -2.54 -4.85
N LEU A 62 14.47 -1.47 -4.09
CA LEU A 62 15.25 -0.24 -4.14
C LEU A 62 16.68 -0.48 -3.59
N ASN A 63 16.82 -1.25 -2.52
CA ASN A 63 18.13 -1.65 -1.99
C ASN A 63 18.92 -2.48 -3.00
N GLU A 64 18.27 -3.39 -3.72
CA GLU A 64 18.89 -4.13 -4.81
C GLU A 64 19.37 -3.19 -5.93
N SER A 65 18.53 -2.23 -6.34
CA SER A 65 18.90 -1.20 -7.32
C SER A 65 20.10 -0.37 -6.87
N LEU A 66 20.15 0.05 -5.60
CA LEU A 66 21.27 0.79 -5.01
C LEU A 66 22.55 -0.05 -4.97
N ASN A 67 22.46 -1.34 -4.67
CA ASN A 67 23.62 -2.24 -4.67
C ASN A 67 24.22 -2.37 -6.07
N TYR A 68 23.38 -2.52 -7.11
CA TYR A 68 23.85 -2.53 -8.49
C TYR A 68 24.47 -1.18 -8.89
N TYR A 69 23.86 -0.06 -8.49
CA TYR A 69 24.40 1.28 -8.75
C TYR A 69 25.78 1.48 -8.12
N ASN A 70 25.92 1.18 -6.83
CA ASN A 70 27.19 1.30 -6.11
C ASN A 70 28.27 0.39 -6.71
N SER A 71 27.90 -0.84 -7.05
CA SER A 71 28.81 -1.78 -7.73
C SER A 71 29.24 -1.26 -9.10
N ALA A 72 28.33 -0.61 -9.83
CA ALA A 72 28.62 0.01 -11.12
C ALA A 72 29.62 1.16 -10.99
N LEU A 73 29.49 2.01 -9.96
CA LEU A 73 30.41 3.11 -9.68
C LEU A 73 31.81 2.61 -9.31
N ILE A 74 31.90 1.56 -8.47
CA ILE A 74 33.18 0.99 -8.04
C ILE A 74 33.90 0.28 -9.19
N SER A 75 33.16 -0.46 -10.02
CA SER A 75 33.74 -1.29 -11.08
C SER A 75 33.75 -0.65 -12.47
N ASN A 76 33.20 0.58 -12.59
CA ASN A 76 33.00 1.31 -13.84
C ASN A 76 32.30 0.48 -14.94
N ARG A 77 31.27 -0.29 -14.55
CA ARG A 77 30.53 -1.21 -15.44
C ARG A 77 29.16 -0.65 -15.81
N SER A 78 29.01 -0.18 -17.05
CA SER A 78 27.75 0.37 -17.58
C SER A 78 26.56 -0.60 -17.50
N ASN A 79 26.80 -1.91 -17.68
CA ASN A 79 25.75 -2.93 -17.57
C ASN A 79 25.07 -2.95 -16.19
N LEU A 80 25.81 -2.67 -15.11
CA LEU A 80 25.25 -2.61 -13.76
C LEU A 80 24.39 -1.35 -13.55
N CYS A 81 24.73 -0.23 -14.21
CA CYS A 81 23.86 0.96 -14.23
C CYS A 81 22.55 0.70 -14.98
N ASN A 82 22.57 -0.08 -16.06
CA ASN A 82 21.35 -0.51 -16.76
C ASN A 82 20.46 -1.40 -15.89
N LEU A 83 21.03 -2.38 -15.19
CA LEU A 83 20.27 -3.26 -14.27
C LEU A 83 19.62 -2.44 -13.14
N SER A 84 20.41 -1.57 -12.51
CA SER A 84 19.94 -0.67 -11.48
C SER A 84 18.80 0.24 -11.99
N TYR A 85 18.97 0.82 -13.19
CA TYR A 85 17.95 1.66 -13.82
C TYR A 85 16.66 0.89 -14.07
N ASN A 86 16.72 -0.32 -14.60
CA ASN A 86 15.53 -1.11 -14.90
C ASN A 86 14.71 -1.42 -13.64
N ILE A 87 15.39 -1.71 -12.53
CA ILE A 87 14.73 -1.95 -11.23
C ILE A 87 14.07 -0.65 -10.75
N ALA A 88 14.83 0.46 -10.71
CA ALA A 88 14.31 1.76 -10.28
C ALA A 88 13.13 2.22 -11.16
N LYS A 89 13.26 2.06 -12.48
CA LYS A 89 12.23 2.42 -13.45
C LYS A 89 10.96 1.60 -13.28
N ASN A 90 11.07 0.31 -12.98
CA ASN A 90 9.91 -0.53 -12.69
C ASN A 90 9.15 -0.05 -11.44
N ILE A 91 9.88 0.39 -10.40
CA ILE A 91 9.28 1.01 -9.22
C ILE A 91 8.61 2.33 -9.60
N SER A 92 9.31 3.23 -10.30
CA SER A 92 8.79 4.53 -10.75
C SER A 92 7.54 4.40 -11.62
N ASN A 93 7.52 3.46 -12.57
CA ASN A 93 6.37 3.19 -13.45
C ASN A 93 5.13 2.79 -12.64
N ASN A 94 5.32 2.05 -11.55
CA ASN A 94 4.26 1.67 -10.62
C ASN A 94 4.03 2.71 -9.52
N GLY A 95 4.84 3.78 -9.43
CA GLY A 95 4.85 4.73 -8.32
C GLY A 95 3.50 5.39 -8.05
N THR A 96 2.76 5.74 -9.10
CA THR A 96 1.42 6.32 -8.98
C THR A 96 0.39 5.31 -8.44
N LEU A 97 0.49 4.04 -8.82
CA LEU A 97 -0.36 2.97 -8.29
C LEU A 97 -0.02 2.69 -6.83
N ILE A 98 1.26 2.67 -6.47
CA ILE A 98 1.72 2.51 -5.08
C ILE A 98 1.14 3.63 -4.20
N ILE A 99 1.22 4.89 -4.64
CA ILE A 99 0.62 6.02 -3.90
C ILE A 99 -0.90 5.84 -3.78
N LYS A 100 -1.62 5.53 -4.86
CA LYS A 100 -3.08 5.35 -4.79
C LYS A 100 -3.50 4.25 -3.82
N SER A 101 -2.77 3.14 -3.81
CA SER A 101 -2.98 2.06 -2.84
C SER A 101 -2.66 2.48 -1.40
N ALA A 102 -1.63 3.31 -1.21
CA ALA A 102 -1.28 3.85 0.10
C ALA A 102 -2.35 4.84 0.60
N GLU A 103 -2.84 5.73 -0.26
CA GLU A 103 -3.90 6.69 0.06
C GLU A 103 -5.21 5.98 0.43
N SER A 104 -5.62 4.98 -0.34
CA SER A 104 -6.84 4.22 -0.02
C SER A 104 -6.73 3.50 1.33
N HIS A 105 -5.57 2.91 1.62
CA HIS A 105 -5.31 2.29 2.92
C HIS A 105 -5.35 3.32 4.05
N TYR A 106 -4.73 4.49 3.85
CA TYR A 106 -4.74 5.58 4.82
C TYR A 106 -6.17 6.02 5.15
N TYR A 107 -6.99 6.32 4.14
CA TYR A 107 -8.38 6.73 4.36
C TYR A 107 -9.20 5.65 5.06
N PHE A 108 -8.96 4.38 4.74
CA PHE A 108 -9.63 3.26 5.43
C PHE A 108 -9.29 3.22 6.94
N ILE A 109 -8.00 3.38 7.30
CA ILE A 109 -7.58 3.43 8.71
C ILE A 109 -8.21 4.64 9.41
N VAL A 110 -8.19 5.82 8.77
CA VAL A 110 -8.77 7.03 9.35
C VAL A 110 -10.28 6.86 9.59
N ALA A 111 -11.01 6.29 8.61
CA ALA A 111 -12.44 6.02 8.75
C ALA A 111 -12.74 5.06 9.91
N LEU A 112 -11.96 3.98 10.07
CA LEU A 112 -12.08 3.08 11.21
C LEU A 112 -11.84 3.79 12.55
N ARG A 113 -10.83 4.64 12.65
CA ARG A 113 -10.55 5.41 13.87
C ARG A 113 -11.71 6.34 14.24
N LEU A 114 -12.30 7.03 13.25
CA LEU A 114 -13.47 7.89 13.47
C LEU A 114 -14.68 7.07 13.94
N LEU A 115 -14.90 5.90 13.35
CA LEU A 115 -15.96 5.00 13.77
C LEU A 115 -15.78 4.55 15.23
N TYR A 116 -14.55 4.20 15.65
CA TYR A 116 -14.29 3.85 17.06
C TYR A 116 -14.64 4.99 18.01
N ILE A 117 -14.22 6.22 17.71
CA ILE A 117 -14.55 7.39 18.52
C ILE A 117 -16.07 7.57 18.64
N PHE A 118 -16.78 7.44 17.52
CA PHE A 118 -18.24 7.56 17.48
C PHE A 118 -18.93 6.47 18.31
N VAL A 119 -18.48 5.21 18.22
CA VAL A 119 -19.00 4.10 19.03
C VAL A 119 -18.75 4.33 20.52
N PHE A 120 -17.57 4.84 20.90
CA PHE A 120 -17.28 5.17 22.30
C PHE A 120 -18.18 6.30 22.84
N LEU A 121 -18.46 7.32 22.04
CA LEU A 121 -19.38 8.40 22.41
C LEU A 121 -20.81 7.88 22.58
N LEU A 122 -21.29 7.05 21.64
CA LEU A 122 -22.61 6.42 21.74
C LEU A 122 -22.70 5.51 22.96
N LEU A 123 -21.69 4.69 23.22
CA LEU A 123 -21.65 3.81 24.38
C LEU A 123 -21.70 4.64 25.68
N SER A 124 -20.94 5.72 25.76
CA SER A 124 -20.95 6.64 26.91
C SER A 124 -22.33 7.26 27.11
N PHE A 125 -23.00 7.67 26.03
CA PHE A 125 -24.36 8.21 26.09
C PHE A 125 -25.39 7.17 26.54
N ILE A 126 -25.32 5.94 26.01
CA ILE A 126 -26.20 4.82 26.39
C ILE A 126 -25.98 4.49 27.87
N LEU A 127 -24.73 4.36 28.31
CA LEU A 127 -24.41 4.11 29.71
C LEU A 127 -24.95 5.24 30.59
N TYR A 128 -24.72 6.51 30.25
CA TYR A 128 -25.26 7.63 31.02
C TYR A 128 -26.79 7.59 31.15
N LYS A 129 -27.51 7.31 30.06
CA LYS A 129 -28.98 7.31 30.04
C LYS A 129 -29.59 6.10 30.73
N PHE A 130 -29.03 4.90 30.54
CA PHE A 130 -29.63 3.64 31.00
C PHE A 130 -29.02 3.12 32.31
N SER A 131 -27.80 3.54 32.68
CA SER A 131 -27.13 3.10 33.91
C SER A 131 -27.97 3.34 35.16
N PRO A 132 -28.60 4.52 35.38
CA PRO A 132 -29.44 4.72 36.57
C PRO A 132 -30.61 3.73 36.62
N SER A 133 -31.30 3.49 35.50
CA SER A 133 -32.43 2.55 35.46
C SER A 133 -31.99 1.11 35.75
N ILE A 134 -30.87 0.67 35.18
CA ILE A 134 -30.31 -0.66 35.40
C ILE A 134 -29.85 -0.81 36.85
N PHE A 135 -29.15 0.18 37.39
CA PHE A 135 -28.72 0.22 38.78
C PHE A 135 -29.91 0.09 39.73
N TRP A 136 -30.95 0.89 39.54
CA TRP A 136 -32.16 0.82 40.37
C TRP A 136 -32.85 -0.54 40.30
N LYS A 137 -32.99 -1.12 39.10
CA LYS A 137 -33.57 -2.47 38.94
C LYS A 137 -32.75 -3.55 39.67
N LEU A 138 -31.43 -3.49 39.56
CA LEU A 138 -30.53 -4.42 40.25
C LEU A 138 -30.56 -4.22 41.76
N TRP A 139 -30.56 -2.97 42.24
CA TRP A 139 -30.61 -2.63 43.65
C TRP A 139 -31.89 -3.15 44.30
N ILE A 140 -33.06 -2.89 43.70
CA ILE A 140 -34.36 -3.38 44.17
C ILE A 140 -34.39 -4.92 44.17
N LYS A 141 -33.89 -5.56 43.10
CA LYS A 141 -33.85 -7.04 43.03
C LYS A 141 -32.99 -7.64 44.13
N SER A 142 -31.85 -7.03 44.44
CA SER A 142 -30.96 -7.47 45.51
C SER A 142 -31.55 -7.27 46.90
N HIS A 143 -32.35 -6.23 47.11
CA HIS A 143 -32.89 -5.88 48.42
C HIS A 143 -34.33 -6.36 48.65
N LYS A 144 -34.89 -7.14 47.71
CA LYS A 144 -36.29 -7.58 47.75
C LYS A 144 -36.64 -8.43 48.98
N ASN A 145 -35.64 -9.06 49.60
CA ASN A 145 -35.80 -9.93 50.77
C ASN A 145 -35.20 -9.33 52.06
N TYR A 146 -34.89 -8.03 52.09
CA TYR A 146 -34.43 -7.40 53.32
C TYR A 146 -35.60 -7.29 54.30
N VAL A 147 -35.48 -7.96 55.46
CA VAL A 147 -36.38 -7.76 56.59
C VAL A 147 -35.94 -6.46 57.27
N VAL A 148 -36.77 -5.42 57.17
CA VAL A 148 -36.51 -4.15 57.85
C VAL A 148 -36.95 -4.31 59.30
N GLU A 149 -35.97 -4.52 60.19
CA GLU A 149 -36.24 -4.58 61.63
C GLU A 149 -36.41 -3.16 62.16
N LYS A 150 -37.61 -2.85 62.68
CA LYS A 150 -37.91 -1.53 63.23
C LYS A 150 -37.24 -1.41 64.59
N ASN A 151 -36.31 -0.47 64.72
CA ASN A 151 -35.62 -0.23 65.98
C ASN A 151 -36.54 0.58 66.92
N ASP A 152 -37.43 -0.10 67.62
CA ASP A 152 -38.35 0.48 68.62
C ASP A 152 -37.61 0.74 69.97
N ARG A 153 -36.47 1.42 69.92
CA ARG A 153 -35.82 1.98 71.11
C ARG A 153 -36.15 3.46 71.23
N ARG A 154 -37.31 3.75 71.82
CA ARG A 154 -37.63 5.02 72.49
C ARG A 154 -38.55 4.75 73.68
#